data_AF-E8R035-F1
#
_entry.id   AF-E8R035-F1
#
_cell.length_a   1.000
_cell.length_b   1.000
_cell.length_c   1.000
_cell.angle_alpha   90.00
_cell.angle_beta   90.00
_cell.angle_gamma   90.00
#
_symmetry.space_group_name_H-M   'P 1'
#
loop_
_entity.id
_entity.type
_entity.pdbx_description
1 polymer ?
#
loop_
_entity_poly.entity_id
_entity_poly.type
_entity_poly.pdbx_seq_one_letter_code
_entity_poly.pdbx_strand_id
1 'polypeptide(L)'
;MTDRLVTPSAVPRFSPFPALIDRGNAVDQAISDKRRELEELRNRAAALERELAENPPAWQATGYYFYYHASTGFLLGIFGSITSLLTSMLSSIAVGKNALELIRIYMTFPLGERALELTNPETQLYTVPDSLILIFGCCLYVAMGMLMGIPVYLFITWVAPKGNLVLRSVLGVLAALAIWGINFYGVLSWLQPTLFGGNWILDQSLLPWWVAAANHAVYGLTIGLMSRLGEYRPYVPPGMASPSTVS
;
A
#
# COMPACT_ATOMS: atom_id res chain seq x y z
N MET A 1 102.46 -13.41 43.87
CA MET A 1 101.11 -13.73 44.38
C MET A 1 100.41 -12.40 44.52
N THR A 2 99.59 -12.07 43.52
CA THR A 2 99.19 -10.70 43.22
C THR A 2 97.67 -10.69 43.14
N ASP A 3 97.01 -10.25 44.21
CA ASP A 3 95.57 -10.08 44.29
C ASP A 3 95.15 -8.90 43.40
N ARG A 4 94.41 -9.21 42.31
CA ARG A 4 93.68 -8.21 41.53
C ARG A 4 92.27 -8.09 42.10
N LEU A 5 92.03 -6.99 42.82
CA LEU A 5 90.69 -6.56 43.22
C LEU A 5 89.86 -6.22 41.99
N VAL A 6 88.83 -7.01 41.73
CA VAL A 6 87.79 -6.75 40.73
C VAL A 6 86.83 -5.70 41.29
N THR A 7 86.79 -4.53 40.69
CA THR A 7 85.79 -3.50 40.98
C THR A 7 84.43 -3.89 40.39
N PRO A 8 83.31 -3.73 41.12
CA PRO A 8 81.98 -4.05 40.61
C PRO A 8 81.59 -3.04 39.51
N SER A 9 81.20 -3.54 38.34
CA SER A 9 80.64 -2.70 37.29
C SER A 9 79.30 -2.11 37.73
N ALA A 10 79.13 -0.82 37.52
CA ALA A 10 77.90 -0.10 37.82
C ALA A 10 76.77 -0.65 36.94
N VAL A 11 75.75 -1.24 37.56
CA VAL A 11 74.51 -1.65 36.88
C VAL A 11 73.82 -0.38 36.34
N PRO A 12 73.55 -0.28 35.03
CA PRO A 12 72.83 0.87 34.48
C PRO A 12 71.44 0.93 35.10
N ARG A 13 71.18 2.01 35.85
CA ARG A 13 69.90 2.29 36.49
C ARG A 13 68.89 2.62 35.37
N PHE A 14 68.03 1.66 35.01
CA PHE A 14 66.92 1.90 34.09
C PHE A 14 66.00 2.97 34.69
N SER A 15 66.02 4.17 34.12
CA SER A 15 65.03 5.20 34.44
C SER A 15 63.65 4.71 33.98
N PRO A 16 62.61 4.78 34.82
CA PRO A 16 61.26 4.40 34.42
C PRO A 16 60.82 5.30 33.26
N PHE A 17 60.32 4.69 32.18
CA PHE A 17 59.87 5.36 30.95
C PHE A 17 58.78 6.39 31.24
N PRO A 18 59.07 7.71 31.23
CA PRO A 18 58.08 8.75 31.53
C PRO A 18 56.98 8.83 30.47
N ALA A 19 57.30 8.45 29.23
CA ALA A 19 56.41 8.52 28.08
C ALA A 19 55.20 7.56 28.13
N LEU A 20 55.26 6.50 28.95
CA LEU A 20 54.17 5.53 29.08
C LEU A 20 53.07 5.99 30.06
N ILE A 21 53.46 6.72 31.12
CA ILE A 21 52.52 7.27 32.11
C ILE A 21 51.71 8.42 31.49
N ASP A 22 52.37 9.28 30.72
CA ASP A 22 51.73 10.42 30.05
C ASP A 22 50.67 9.96 29.03
N ARG A 23 50.93 8.85 28.32
CA ARG A 23 49.97 8.25 27.39
C ARG A 23 48.73 7.68 28.07
N GLY A 24 48.88 7.08 29.25
CA GLY A 24 47.75 6.56 30.04
C GLY A 24 46.81 7.68 30.47
N ASN A 25 47.38 8.76 31.01
CA ASN A 25 46.62 9.93 31.45
C ASN A 25 45.84 10.59 30.30
N ALA A 26 46.44 10.69 29.11
CA ALA A 26 45.79 11.26 27.93
C ALA A 26 44.59 10.42 27.43
N VAL A 27 44.69 9.08 27.49
CA VAL A 27 43.59 8.18 27.10
C VAL A 27 42.44 8.26 28.10
N ASP A 28 42.74 8.27 29.40
CA ASP A 28 41.71 8.38 30.44
C ASP A 28 40.96 9.71 30.36
N GLN A 29 41.68 10.80 30.07
CA GLN A 29 41.07 12.10 29.83
C GLN A 29 40.14 12.08 28.61
N ALA A 30 40.59 11.53 27.47
CA ALA A 30 39.76 11.42 26.27
C ALA A 30 38.49 10.58 26.49
N ILE A 31 38.58 9.48 27.26
CA ILE A 31 37.42 8.66 27.63
C ILE A 31 36.45 9.47 28.51
N SER A 32 36.96 10.20 29.49
CA SER A 32 36.13 11.02 30.37
C SER A 32 35.39 12.14 29.62
N ASP A 33 36.07 12.79 28.68
CA ASP A 33 35.50 13.84 27.83
C ASP A 33 34.38 13.27 26.94
N LYS A 34 34.60 12.09 26.34
CA LYS A 34 33.58 11.43 25.52
C LYS A 34 32.37 10.95 26.31
N ARG A 35 32.56 10.51 27.56
CA ARG A 35 31.45 10.16 28.45
C ARG A 35 30.61 11.39 28.80
N ARG A 36 31.25 12.51 29.12
CA ARG A 36 30.57 13.79 29.40
C ARG A 36 29.80 14.28 28.16
N GLU A 37 30.41 14.22 26.99
CA GLU A 37 29.76 14.58 25.72
C GLU A 37 28.53 13.70 25.45
N LEU A 38 28.63 12.39 25.69
CA LEU A 38 27.52 11.46 25.52
C LEU A 38 26.37 11.73 26.51
N GLU A 39 26.69 12.08 27.75
CA GLU A 39 25.70 12.45 28.76
C GLU A 39 24.99 13.77 28.41
N GLU A 40 25.75 14.76 27.91
CA GLU A 40 25.19 16.02 27.42
C GLU A 40 24.25 15.79 26.22
N LEU A 41 24.65 14.96 25.25
CA LEU A 41 23.82 14.62 24.10
C LEU A 41 22.54 13.88 24.51
N ARG A 42 22.62 12.97 25.48
CA ARG A 42 21.44 12.29 26.04
C ARG A 42 20.49 13.27 26.72
N ASN A 43 21.01 14.22 27.48
CA ASN A 43 20.20 15.24 28.14
C ASN A 43 19.53 16.18 27.14
N ARG A 44 20.24 16.59 26.08
CA ARG A 44 19.69 17.39 24.98
C ARG A 44 18.62 16.62 24.20
N ALA A 45 18.85 15.34 23.89
CA ALA A 45 17.86 14.48 23.23
C ALA A 45 16.58 14.35 24.07
N ALA A 46 16.72 14.06 25.37
CA ALA A 46 15.58 13.97 26.30
C ALA A 46 14.84 15.30 26.51
N ALA A 47 15.51 16.45 26.31
CA ALA A 47 14.85 17.76 26.33
C ALA A 47 14.05 18.00 25.05
N LEU A 48 14.63 17.71 23.88
CA LEU A 48 13.94 17.82 22.58
C LEU A 48 12.76 16.86 22.47
N GLU A 49 12.87 15.63 22.99
CA GLU A 49 11.77 14.68 23.05
C GLU A 49 10.61 15.20 23.90
N ARG A 50 10.89 15.88 25.01
CA ARG A 50 9.88 16.54 25.84
C ARG A 50 9.22 17.71 25.11
N GLU A 51 10.01 18.55 24.45
CA GLU A 51 9.49 19.68 23.65
C GLU A 51 8.58 19.21 22.51
N LEU A 52 8.95 18.11 21.82
CA LEU A 52 8.13 17.48 20.79
C LEU A 52 6.87 16.82 21.36
N ALA A 53 6.92 16.29 22.59
CA ALA A 53 5.74 15.74 23.25
C ALA A 53 4.76 16.84 23.68
N GLU A 54 5.26 18.00 24.11
CA GLU A 54 4.45 19.18 24.44
C GLU A 54 3.89 19.88 23.20
N ASN A 55 4.62 19.83 22.08
CA ASN A 55 4.22 20.42 20.80
C ASN A 55 4.12 19.33 19.73
N PRO A 56 3.10 18.43 19.82
CA PRO A 56 2.94 17.37 18.84
C PRO A 56 2.85 18.00 17.44
N PRO A 57 3.54 17.42 16.44
CA PRO A 57 3.54 17.97 15.10
C PRO A 57 2.10 18.06 14.56
N ALA A 58 1.70 19.24 14.07
CA ALA A 58 0.36 19.48 13.53
C ALA A 58 0.01 18.57 12.33
N TRP A 59 0.99 17.87 11.75
CA TRP A 59 0.77 16.93 10.64
C TRP A 59 0.32 15.53 11.10
N GLN A 60 0.44 15.17 12.40
CA GLN A 60 0.03 13.86 12.88
C GLN A 60 -1.49 13.78 13.02
N ALA A 61 -2.13 12.92 12.24
CA ALA A 61 -3.57 12.72 12.31
C ALA A 61 -3.95 12.14 13.68
N THR A 62 -4.73 12.88 14.47
CA THR A 62 -5.22 12.47 15.79
C THR A 62 -6.48 11.60 15.73
N GLY A 63 -7.02 11.38 14.52
CA GLY A 63 -8.25 10.63 14.30
C GLY A 63 -8.25 9.87 12.97
N TYR A 64 -9.43 9.72 12.37
CA TYR A 64 -9.59 9.00 11.11
C TYR A 64 -8.87 9.73 9.96
N TYR A 65 -7.76 9.16 9.49
CA TYR A 65 -6.95 9.78 8.46
C TYR A 65 -7.51 9.47 7.06
N PHE A 66 -8.55 10.21 6.67
CA PHE A 66 -9.31 10.00 5.43
C PHE A 66 -8.40 9.87 4.20
N TYR A 67 -7.44 10.79 4.00
CA TYR A 67 -6.56 10.78 2.84
C TYR A 67 -5.68 9.52 2.76
N TYR A 68 -5.19 9.04 3.91
CA TYR A 68 -4.41 7.81 3.98
C TYR A 68 -5.28 6.60 3.62
N HIS A 69 -6.50 6.52 4.16
CA HIS A 69 -7.40 5.42 3.82
C HIS A 69 -7.86 5.50 2.36
N ALA A 70 -8.11 6.69 1.83
CA ALA A 70 -8.45 6.87 0.42
C ALA A 70 -7.31 6.41 -0.50
N SER A 71 -6.07 6.84 -0.26
CA SER A 71 -4.93 6.42 -1.08
C SER A 71 -4.65 4.91 -0.95
N THR A 72 -4.80 4.36 0.25
CA THR A 72 -4.71 2.91 0.49
C THR A 72 -5.78 2.15 -0.28
N GLY A 73 -7.05 2.59 -0.22
CA GLY A 73 -8.14 2.01 -0.98
C GLY A 73 -7.89 2.07 -2.49
N PHE A 74 -7.35 3.20 -2.98
CA PHE A 74 -6.96 3.38 -4.36
C PHE A 74 -5.90 2.36 -4.82
N LEU A 75 -4.85 2.15 -4.02
CA LEU A 75 -3.81 1.14 -4.29
C LEU A 75 -4.35 -0.30 -4.19
N LEU A 76 -5.16 -0.60 -3.17
CA LEU A 76 -5.78 -1.92 -3.02
C LEU A 76 -6.76 -2.22 -4.17
N GLY A 77 -7.38 -1.19 -4.74
CA GLY A 77 -8.21 -1.29 -5.94
C GLY A 77 -7.47 -1.82 -7.18
N ILE A 78 -6.15 -1.61 -7.28
CA ILE A 78 -5.32 -2.22 -8.34
C ILE A 78 -5.35 -3.75 -8.20
N PHE A 79 -5.09 -4.26 -7.01
CA PHE A 79 -5.07 -5.70 -6.77
C PHE A 79 -6.47 -6.31 -6.92
N GLY A 80 -7.49 -5.65 -6.38
CA GLY A 80 -8.88 -6.07 -6.56
C GLY A 80 -9.28 -6.17 -8.04
N SER A 81 -8.90 -5.18 -8.86
CA SER A 81 -9.21 -5.20 -10.29
C SER A 81 -8.44 -6.25 -11.07
N ILE A 82 -7.15 -6.46 -10.77
CA ILE A 82 -6.38 -7.55 -11.40
C ILE A 82 -7.00 -8.91 -11.08
N THR A 83 -7.34 -9.18 -9.81
CA THR A 83 -7.96 -10.45 -9.41
C THR A 83 -9.34 -10.65 -10.05
N SER A 84 -10.15 -9.59 -10.12
CA SER A 84 -11.44 -9.61 -10.81
C SER A 84 -11.31 -9.84 -12.32
N LEU A 85 -10.34 -9.19 -12.97
CA LEU A 85 -10.06 -9.39 -14.39
C LEU A 85 -9.62 -10.83 -14.70
N LEU A 86 -8.74 -11.40 -13.86
CA LEU A 86 -8.34 -12.80 -13.98
C LEU A 86 -9.53 -13.75 -13.80
N THR A 87 -10.40 -13.47 -12.82
CA THR A 87 -11.62 -14.25 -12.59
C THR A 87 -12.57 -14.17 -13.80
N SER A 88 -12.66 -13.00 -14.43
CA SER A 88 -13.44 -12.81 -15.66
C SER A 88 -12.91 -13.70 -16.79
N MET A 89 -11.59 -13.72 -16.96
CA MET A 89 -10.93 -14.52 -18.00
C MET A 89 -11.12 -16.02 -17.76
N LEU A 90 -11.03 -16.48 -16.50
CA LEU A 90 -11.32 -17.88 -16.15
C LEU A 90 -12.79 -18.23 -16.38
N SER A 91 -13.71 -17.31 -16.04
CA SER A 91 -15.14 -17.51 -16.22
C SER A 91 -15.53 -17.55 -17.70
N SER A 92 -14.88 -16.74 -18.56
CA SER A 92 -15.16 -16.77 -20.00
C SER A 92 -14.75 -18.11 -20.61
N ILE A 93 -13.61 -18.68 -20.19
CA ILE A 93 -13.18 -20.02 -20.62
C ILE A 93 -14.21 -21.08 -20.20
N ALA A 94 -14.73 -21.00 -18.97
CA ALA A 94 -15.74 -21.94 -18.48
C ALA A 94 -17.07 -21.87 -19.26
N VAL A 95 -17.43 -20.70 -19.79
CA VAL A 95 -18.67 -20.47 -20.56
C VAL A 95 -18.44 -20.62 -22.08
N GLY A 96 -17.21 -20.84 -22.52
CA GLY A 96 -16.86 -20.95 -23.94
C GLY A 96 -16.90 -19.62 -24.71
N LYS A 97 -16.92 -18.48 -24.00
CA LYS A 97 -16.85 -17.14 -24.59
C LYS A 97 -15.42 -16.62 -24.64
N ASN A 98 -15.12 -15.78 -25.64
CA ASN A 98 -13.80 -15.15 -25.74
C ASN A 98 -13.70 -13.99 -24.71
N ALA A 99 -12.67 -13.98 -23.87
CA ALA A 99 -12.44 -12.91 -22.88
C ALA A 99 -12.38 -11.52 -23.52
N LEU A 100 -11.94 -11.44 -24.77
CA LEU A 100 -11.83 -10.21 -25.53
C LEU A 100 -13.22 -9.61 -25.85
N GLU A 101 -14.24 -10.45 -26.01
CA GLU A 101 -15.63 -10.01 -26.20
C GLU A 101 -16.16 -9.26 -24.96
N LEU A 102 -15.82 -9.75 -23.76
CA LEU A 102 -16.21 -9.12 -22.51
C LEU A 102 -15.58 -7.73 -22.35
N ILE A 103 -14.30 -7.60 -22.67
CA ILE A 103 -13.59 -6.31 -22.63
C ILE A 103 -14.19 -5.33 -23.64
N ARG A 104 -14.58 -5.79 -24.84
CA ARG A 104 -15.26 -4.96 -25.85
C ARG A 104 -16.60 -4.45 -25.34
N ILE A 105 -17.40 -5.30 -24.68
CA ILE A 105 -18.67 -4.87 -24.06
C ILE A 105 -18.41 -3.74 -23.06
N TYR A 106 -17.39 -3.84 -22.21
CA TYR A 106 -17.04 -2.75 -21.28
C TYR A 106 -16.59 -1.47 -21.99
N MET A 107 -15.97 -1.57 -23.17
CA MET A 107 -15.56 -0.41 -23.98
C MET A 107 -16.72 0.25 -24.73
N THR A 108 -17.91 -0.36 -24.79
CA THR A 108 -19.09 0.31 -25.37
C THR A 108 -19.50 1.55 -24.56
N PHE A 109 -19.13 1.65 -23.29
CA PHE A 109 -19.42 2.83 -22.48
C PHE A 109 -18.66 4.09 -22.95
N PRO A 110 -17.32 4.08 -23.14
CA PRO A 110 -16.62 5.25 -23.69
C PRO A 110 -16.74 5.42 -25.22
N LEU A 111 -16.92 4.33 -25.98
CA LEU A 111 -16.84 4.35 -27.46
C LEU A 111 -18.19 4.13 -28.17
N GLY A 112 -19.26 3.81 -27.43
CA GLY A 112 -20.57 3.49 -28.00
C GLY A 112 -20.56 2.20 -28.83
N GLU A 113 -21.49 2.12 -29.79
CA GLU A 113 -21.64 0.98 -30.71
C GLU A 113 -20.38 0.73 -31.56
N ARG A 114 -19.58 1.78 -31.81
CA ARG A 114 -18.31 1.65 -32.56
C ARG A 114 -17.34 0.67 -31.93
N ALA A 115 -17.42 0.43 -30.62
CA ALA A 115 -16.60 -0.59 -29.95
C ALA A 115 -16.84 -2.01 -30.50
N LEU A 116 -18.06 -2.29 -30.98
CA LEU A 116 -18.42 -3.57 -31.59
C LEU A 116 -17.92 -3.64 -33.04
N GLU A 117 -17.94 -2.51 -33.76
CA GLU A 117 -17.52 -2.40 -35.17
C GLU A 117 -16.00 -2.52 -35.37
N LEU A 118 -15.19 -2.20 -34.36
CA LEU A 118 -13.71 -2.24 -34.42
C LEU A 118 -13.12 -3.59 -34.87
N THR A 119 -13.93 -4.64 -34.86
CA THR A 119 -13.49 -6.02 -35.06
C THR A 119 -14.26 -6.75 -36.14
N ASN A 120 -15.20 -6.08 -36.81
CA ASN A 120 -15.87 -6.64 -37.96
C ASN A 120 -14.91 -6.58 -39.16
N PRO A 121 -14.40 -7.73 -39.65
CA PRO A 121 -13.43 -7.77 -40.75
C PRO A 121 -13.99 -7.18 -42.05
N GLU A 122 -15.32 -7.15 -42.18
CA GLU A 122 -16.02 -6.71 -43.39
C GLU A 122 -16.08 -5.20 -43.52
N THR A 123 -16.09 -4.44 -42.41
CA THR A 123 -16.34 -2.99 -42.45
C THR A 123 -15.10 -2.13 -42.73
N GLN A 124 -13.87 -2.68 -42.70
CA GLN A 124 -12.56 -2.09 -43.06
C GLN A 124 -12.23 -0.62 -42.66
N LEU A 125 -13.12 0.11 -41.98
CA LEU A 125 -13.00 1.56 -41.85
C LEU A 125 -11.99 1.98 -40.77
N TYR A 126 -11.76 1.14 -39.75
CA TYR A 126 -10.76 1.35 -38.70
C TYR A 126 -10.32 0.01 -38.10
N THR A 127 -9.30 -0.64 -38.66
CA THR A 127 -8.68 -1.82 -38.03
C THR A 127 -7.76 -1.37 -36.89
N VAL A 128 -8.32 -1.16 -35.70
CA VAL A 128 -7.51 -1.04 -34.49
C VAL A 128 -7.01 -2.45 -34.14
N PRO A 129 -5.70 -2.66 -33.97
CA PRO A 129 -5.19 -3.99 -33.60
C PRO A 129 -5.79 -4.43 -32.25
N ASP A 130 -6.19 -5.70 -32.16
CA ASP A 130 -6.80 -6.29 -30.96
C ASP A 130 -5.96 -6.08 -29.70
N SER A 131 -4.62 -6.00 -29.84
CA SER A 131 -3.70 -5.71 -28.74
C SER A 131 -3.90 -4.33 -28.13
N LEU A 132 -4.21 -3.30 -28.92
CA LEU A 132 -4.49 -1.95 -28.40
C LEU A 132 -5.82 -1.91 -27.66
N ILE A 133 -6.87 -2.55 -28.21
CA ILE A 133 -8.17 -2.68 -27.55
C ILE A 133 -7.99 -3.34 -26.17
N LEU A 134 -7.19 -4.41 -26.11
CA LEU A 134 -6.88 -5.10 -24.86
C LEU A 134 -6.13 -4.22 -23.87
N ILE A 135 -5.12 -3.47 -24.31
CA ILE A 135 -4.35 -2.56 -23.45
C ILE A 135 -5.24 -1.47 -22.89
N PHE A 136 -6.03 -0.79 -23.73
CA PHE A 136 -6.95 0.26 -23.29
C PHE A 136 -8.02 -0.28 -22.34
N GLY A 137 -8.61 -1.43 -22.67
CA GLY A 137 -9.59 -2.09 -21.82
C GLY A 137 -9.00 -2.47 -20.46
N CYS A 138 -7.79 -3.05 -20.43
CA CYS A 138 -7.10 -3.40 -19.20
C CYS A 138 -6.77 -2.16 -18.34
N CYS A 139 -6.20 -1.12 -18.95
CA CYS A 139 -5.87 0.13 -18.25
C CYS A 139 -7.13 0.80 -17.67
N LEU A 140 -8.22 0.86 -18.45
CA LEU A 140 -9.49 1.43 -18.00
C LEU A 140 -10.09 0.59 -16.86
N TYR A 141 -10.04 -0.74 -16.97
CA TYR A 141 -10.53 -1.64 -15.94
C TYR A 141 -9.78 -1.45 -14.62
N VAL A 142 -8.44 -1.37 -14.66
CA VAL A 142 -7.62 -1.12 -13.48
C VAL A 142 -7.88 0.28 -12.92
N ALA A 143 -7.96 1.31 -13.77
CA ALA A 143 -8.23 2.68 -13.33
C ALA A 143 -9.58 2.81 -12.61
N MET A 144 -10.64 2.21 -13.16
CA MET A 144 -11.95 2.15 -12.48
C MET A 144 -11.87 1.34 -11.18
N GLY A 145 -11.11 0.24 -11.18
CA GLY A 145 -10.79 -0.53 -9.98
C GLY A 145 -10.12 0.28 -8.89
N MET A 146 -9.17 1.15 -9.23
CA MET A 146 -8.51 2.05 -8.27
C MET A 146 -9.52 3.03 -7.67
N LEU A 147 -10.31 3.69 -8.51
CA LEU A 147 -11.31 4.67 -8.07
C LEU A 147 -12.35 4.03 -7.13
N MET A 148 -12.81 2.83 -7.47
CA MET A 148 -13.78 2.10 -6.65
C MET A 148 -13.19 1.49 -5.38
N GLY A 149 -11.86 1.36 -5.31
CA GLY A 149 -11.19 0.83 -4.14
C GLY A 149 -11.29 1.79 -2.96
N ILE A 150 -11.37 3.10 -3.25
CA ILE A 150 -11.55 4.18 -2.28
C ILE A 150 -12.81 3.95 -1.42
N PRO A 151 -14.05 3.99 -1.98
CA PRO A 151 -15.25 3.84 -1.17
C PRO A 151 -15.36 2.47 -0.49
N VAL A 152 -14.91 1.38 -1.14
CA VAL A 152 -14.93 0.04 -0.52
C VAL A 152 -14.04 0.01 0.72
N TYR A 153 -12.81 0.50 0.61
CA TYR A 153 -11.87 0.46 1.73
C TYR A 153 -12.24 1.45 2.84
N LEU A 154 -12.73 2.65 2.49
CA LEU A 154 -13.29 3.60 3.45
C LEU A 154 -14.45 2.96 4.22
N PHE A 155 -15.37 2.27 3.54
CA PHE A 155 -16.49 1.58 4.18
C PHE A 155 -16.03 0.50 5.16
N ILE A 156 -15.08 -0.37 4.76
CA ILE A 156 -14.54 -1.42 5.64
C ILE A 156 -13.91 -0.80 6.90
N THR A 157 -13.07 0.22 6.74
CA THR A 157 -12.33 0.84 7.85
C THR A 157 -13.23 1.70 8.75
N TRP A 158 -14.30 2.27 8.19
CA TRP A 158 -15.29 3.02 8.95
C TRP A 158 -16.19 2.11 9.79
N VAL A 159 -16.69 1.01 9.22
CA VAL A 159 -17.61 0.08 9.91
C VAL A 159 -16.89 -0.88 10.85
N ALA A 160 -15.72 -1.38 10.46
CA ALA A 160 -14.99 -2.41 11.21
C ALA A 160 -13.51 -2.04 11.44
N PRO A 161 -13.21 -0.92 12.13
CA PRO A 161 -11.84 -0.48 12.37
C PRO A 161 -10.99 -1.51 13.12
N LYS A 162 -11.60 -2.28 14.02
CA LYS A 162 -10.97 -3.38 14.78
C LYS A 162 -11.45 -4.78 14.32
N GLY A 163 -12.10 -4.87 13.15
CA GLY A 163 -12.68 -6.12 12.65
C GLY A 163 -11.64 -7.20 12.36
N ASN A 164 -12.01 -8.46 12.59
CA ASN A 164 -11.21 -9.58 12.11
C ASN A 164 -11.23 -9.66 10.56
N LEU A 165 -10.32 -10.45 9.99
CA LEU A 165 -10.17 -10.56 8.53
C LEU A 165 -11.47 -10.98 7.83
N VAL A 166 -12.19 -11.95 8.41
CA VAL A 166 -13.45 -12.48 7.85
C VAL A 166 -14.51 -11.39 7.76
N LEU A 167 -14.71 -10.62 8.84
CA LEU A 167 -15.67 -9.52 8.85
C LEU A 167 -15.31 -8.47 7.78
N ARG A 168 -14.04 -8.11 7.65
CA ARG A 168 -13.58 -7.14 6.64
C ARG A 168 -13.76 -7.65 5.21
N SER A 169 -13.53 -8.94 4.97
CA SER A 169 -13.83 -9.60 3.70
C SER A 169 -15.31 -9.58 3.37
N VAL A 170 -16.18 -9.90 4.33
CA VAL A 170 -17.64 -9.84 4.14
C VAL A 170 -18.09 -8.40 3.84
N LEU A 171 -17.61 -7.42 4.60
CA LEU A 171 -17.93 -6.01 4.37
C LEU A 171 -17.42 -5.52 2.99
N GLY A 172 -16.25 -5.98 2.56
CA GLY A 172 -15.71 -5.68 1.23
C GLY A 172 -16.61 -6.23 0.11
N VAL A 173 -17.06 -7.48 0.22
CA VAL A 173 -18.00 -8.10 -0.72
C VAL A 173 -19.31 -7.31 -0.75
N LEU A 174 -19.90 -7.01 0.42
CA LEU A 174 -21.15 -6.26 0.52
C LEU A 174 -21.04 -4.86 -0.10
N ALA A 175 -19.95 -4.13 0.19
CA ALA A 175 -19.70 -2.81 -0.38
C ALA A 175 -19.54 -2.86 -1.90
N ALA A 176 -18.76 -3.81 -2.42
CA ALA A 176 -18.55 -3.96 -3.86
C ALA A 176 -19.84 -4.37 -4.60
N LEU A 177 -20.66 -5.24 -4.00
CA LEU A 177 -21.98 -5.59 -4.54
C LEU A 177 -22.96 -4.42 -4.49
N ALA A 178 -22.92 -3.60 -3.44
CA ALA A 178 -23.73 -2.38 -3.38
C ALA A 178 -23.33 -1.39 -4.48
N ILE A 179 -22.03 -1.15 -4.65
CA ILE A 179 -21.49 -0.31 -5.74
C ILE A 179 -21.88 -0.87 -7.10
N TRP A 180 -21.78 -2.18 -7.31
CA TRP A 180 -22.24 -2.84 -8.53
C TRP A 180 -23.72 -2.55 -8.78
N GLY A 181 -24.59 -2.80 -7.79
CA GLY A 181 -26.03 -2.58 -7.93
C GLY A 181 -26.36 -1.13 -8.27
N ILE A 182 -25.72 -0.17 -7.58
CA ILE A 182 -25.88 1.26 -7.85
C ILE A 182 -25.41 1.62 -9.26
N ASN A 183 -24.25 1.13 -9.69
CA ASN A 183 -23.74 1.41 -11.03
C ASN A 183 -24.62 0.80 -12.11
N PHE A 184 -24.96 -0.49 -11.99
CA PHE A 184 -25.66 -1.23 -13.04
C PHE A 184 -27.10 -0.74 -13.20
N TYR A 185 -27.83 -0.65 -12.08
CA TYR A 185 -29.25 -0.33 -12.11
C TYR A 185 -29.54 1.15 -11.88
N GLY A 186 -28.65 1.88 -11.20
CA GLY A 186 -28.83 3.29 -10.89
C GLY A 186 -28.13 4.25 -11.84
N VAL A 187 -27.07 3.83 -12.53
CA VAL A 187 -26.33 4.70 -13.48
C VAL A 187 -26.48 4.20 -14.90
N LEU A 188 -26.00 2.99 -15.19
CA LEU A 188 -25.88 2.47 -16.56
C LEU A 188 -27.23 2.19 -17.22
N SER A 189 -28.25 1.83 -16.43
CA SER A 189 -29.59 1.50 -16.93
C SER A 189 -30.28 2.60 -17.73
N TRP A 190 -29.95 3.87 -17.48
CA TRP A 190 -30.51 5.01 -18.19
C TRP A 190 -29.44 5.91 -18.82
N LEU A 191 -28.26 6.02 -18.21
CA LEU A 191 -27.20 6.90 -18.70
C LEU A 191 -26.64 6.41 -20.03
N GLN A 192 -26.36 5.11 -20.15
CA GLN A 192 -25.81 4.55 -21.39
C GLN A 192 -26.81 4.69 -22.56
N PRO A 193 -28.09 4.30 -22.44
CA PRO A 193 -29.06 4.51 -23.51
C PRO A 193 -29.20 5.98 -23.92
N THR A 194 -29.12 6.89 -22.95
CA THR A 194 -29.29 8.33 -23.20
C THR A 194 -28.10 8.93 -23.94
N LEU A 195 -26.87 8.50 -23.62
CA LEU A 195 -25.65 9.06 -24.20
C LEU A 195 -25.21 8.36 -25.50
N PHE A 196 -25.38 7.05 -25.59
CA PHE A 196 -24.78 6.22 -26.64
C PHE A 196 -25.79 5.31 -27.35
N GLY A 197 -27.06 5.29 -26.92
CA GLY A 197 -28.03 4.32 -27.36
C GLY A 197 -27.80 2.92 -26.80
N GLY A 198 -28.65 1.98 -27.22
CA GLY A 198 -28.56 0.56 -26.88
C GLY A 198 -28.75 0.21 -25.39
N ASN A 199 -28.86 -1.08 -25.11
CA ASN A 199 -28.98 -1.64 -23.75
C ASN A 199 -28.01 -2.82 -23.53
N TRP A 200 -26.84 -2.77 -24.17
CA TRP A 200 -25.91 -3.91 -24.25
C TRP A 200 -25.42 -4.41 -22.88
N ILE A 201 -25.25 -3.52 -21.90
CA ILE A 201 -24.79 -3.90 -20.55
C ILE A 201 -25.88 -4.67 -19.78
N LEU A 202 -27.16 -4.39 -20.03
CA LEU A 202 -28.28 -5.05 -19.37
C LEU A 202 -28.72 -6.34 -20.08
N ASP A 203 -28.23 -6.57 -21.30
CA ASP A 203 -28.55 -7.74 -22.09
C ASP A 203 -27.95 -9.01 -21.47
N GLN A 204 -28.84 -9.85 -20.91
CA GLN A 204 -28.47 -11.11 -20.26
C GLN A 204 -27.86 -12.13 -21.23
N SER A 205 -28.08 -11.98 -22.53
CA SER A 205 -27.45 -12.84 -23.54
C SER A 205 -25.95 -12.53 -23.69
N LEU A 206 -25.58 -11.26 -23.52
CA LEU A 206 -24.20 -10.79 -23.61
C LEU A 206 -23.47 -11.02 -22.29
N LEU A 207 -23.99 -10.46 -21.20
CA LEU A 207 -23.39 -10.54 -19.86
C LEU A 207 -24.45 -10.89 -18.80
N PRO A 208 -24.52 -12.16 -18.37
CA PRO A 208 -25.41 -12.55 -17.28
C PRO A 208 -25.10 -11.76 -16.02
N TRP A 209 -26.13 -11.20 -15.36
CA TRP A 209 -25.95 -10.31 -14.20
C TRP A 209 -25.16 -10.97 -13.07
N TRP A 210 -25.31 -12.28 -12.88
CA TRP A 210 -24.64 -13.03 -11.82
C TRP A 210 -23.11 -13.12 -12.04
N VAL A 211 -22.65 -13.13 -13.30
CA VAL A 211 -21.22 -13.10 -13.64
C VAL A 211 -20.65 -11.75 -13.25
N ALA A 212 -21.35 -10.67 -13.59
CA ALA A 212 -20.96 -9.32 -13.20
C ALA A 212 -20.93 -9.16 -11.66
N ALA A 213 -21.95 -9.67 -10.96
CA ALA A 213 -22.00 -9.66 -9.50
C ALA A 213 -20.85 -10.46 -8.87
N ALA A 214 -20.55 -11.66 -9.40
CA ALA A 214 -19.46 -12.50 -8.92
C ALA A 214 -18.09 -11.81 -9.05
N ASN A 215 -17.85 -11.11 -10.15
CA ASN A 215 -16.66 -10.29 -10.33
C ASN A 215 -16.52 -9.22 -9.24
N HIS A 216 -17.59 -8.48 -8.96
CA HIS A 216 -17.58 -7.45 -7.92
C HIS A 216 -17.42 -8.07 -6.53
N ALA A 217 -18.00 -9.24 -6.28
CA ALA A 217 -17.78 -9.98 -5.04
C ALA A 217 -16.30 -10.36 -4.88
N VAL A 218 -15.64 -10.89 -5.91
CA VAL A 218 -14.21 -11.22 -5.87
C VAL A 218 -13.33 -9.99 -5.70
N TYR A 219 -13.67 -8.88 -6.36
CA TYR A 219 -13.03 -7.59 -6.17
C TYR A 219 -13.10 -7.14 -4.71
N GLY A 220 -14.31 -7.11 -4.12
CA GLY A 220 -14.53 -6.71 -2.73
C GLY A 220 -13.87 -7.66 -1.73
N LEU A 221 -13.90 -8.96 -1.99
CA LEU A 221 -13.22 -9.99 -1.21
C LEU A 221 -11.71 -9.73 -1.18
N THR A 222 -11.11 -9.42 -2.33
CA THR A 222 -9.67 -9.16 -2.47
C THR A 222 -9.27 -7.95 -1.63
N ILE A 223 -10.00 -6.84 -1.73
CA ILE A 223 -9.74 -5.65 -0.89
C ILE A 223 -9.90 -5.98 0.59
N GLY A 224 -10.95 -6.72 0.97
CA GLY A 224 -11.16 -7.11 2.36
C GLY A 224 -10.05 -7.99 2.92
N LEU A 225 -9.54 -8.95 2.13
CA LEU A 225 -8.40 -9.80 2.50
C LEU A 225 -7.11 -8.98 2.65
N MET A 226 -6.88 -8.03 1.75
CA MET A 226 -5.68 -7.18 1.78
C MET A 226 -5.79 -6.00 2.75
N SER A 227 -6.98 -5.73 3.31
CA SER A 227 -7.26 -4.54 4.10
C SER A 227 -6.35 -4.39 5.34
N ARG A 228 -5.80 -5.49 5.86
CA ARG A 228 -4.83 -5.46 6.97
C ARG A 228 -3.48 -4.88 6.58
N LEU A 229 -3.06 -5.03 5.32
CA LEU A 229 -1.81 -4.45 4.81
C LEU A 229 -1.88 -2.92 4.73
N GLY A 230 -3.09 -2.37 4.72
CA GLY A 230 -3.36 -0.95 4.64
C GLY A 230 -3.69 -0.28 5.98
N GLU A 231 -3.46 -0.95 7.11
CA GLU A 231 -3.79 -0.39 8.42
C GLU A 231 -2.88 0.79 8.77
N TYR A 232 -3.49 1.94 9.03
CA TYR A 232 -2.78 3.09 9.55
C TYR A 232 -2.30 2.81 10.96
N ARG A 233 -0.98 2.90 11.17
CA ARG A 233 -0.37 2.90 12.50
C ARG A 233 0.24 4.27 12.72
N PRO A 234 -0.31 5.08 13.64
CA PRO A 234 0.32 6.34 14.03
C PRO A 234 1.76 6.07 14.44
N TYR A 235 2.67 6.95 14.00
CA TYR A 235 4.06 6.87 14.44
C TYR A 235 4.13 7.13 15.95
N VAL A 236 4.76 6.21 16.68
CA VAL A 236 5.06 6.37 18.10
C VAL A 236 6.56 6.60 18.20
N PRO A 237 7.01 7.79 18.64
CA PRO A 237 8.43 8.06 18.80
C PRO A 237 9.10 7.08 19.77
N PRO A 238 10.36 6.68 19.52
CA PRO A 238 11.12 5.86 20.45
C PRO A 238 11.18 6.52 21.85
N GLY A 239 10.94 5.75 22.91
CA GLY A 239 11.02 6.24 24.29
C GLY A 239 9.70 6.73 24.91
N MET A 240 8.67 7.02 24.10
CA MET A 240 7.32 7.18 24.63
C MET A 240 6.69 5.80 24.84
N ALA A 241 6.17 5.55 26.05
CA ALA A 241 5.34 4.38 26.30
C ALA A 241 4.20 4.39 25.30
N SER A 242 4.02 3.30 24.54
CA SER A 242 2.82 3.17 23.71
C SER A 242 1.63 3.41 24.62
N PRO A 243 0.74 4.36 24.29
CA PRO A 243 -0.48 4.55 25.07
C PRO A 243 -1.13 3.17 25.12
N SER A 244 -1.17 2.61 26.33
CA SER A 244 -1.69 1.27 26.57
C SER A 244 -2.99 1.16 25.78
N THR A 245 -3.05 0.23 24.85
CA THR A 245 -4.20 -0.02 23.99
C THR A 245 -5.40 -0.29 24.88
N VAL A 246 -6.11 0.78 25.28
CA VAL A 246 -7.39 0.68 25.96
C VAL A 246 -8.30 -0.01 24.95
N SER A 247 -8.54 -1.28 25.24
CA SER A 247 -9.08 -2.29 24.32
C SER A 247 -10.51 -1.94 23.95
#